data_AF-A0A6J6JXF0-F1
#
_entry.id   AF-A0A6J6JXF0-F1
#
_cell.length_a   1.000
_cell.length_b   1.000
_cell.length_c   1.000
_cell.angle_alpha   90.00
_cell.angle_beta   90.00
_cell.angle_gamma   90.00
#
_symmetry.space_group_name_H-M   'P 1'
#
loop_
_entity.id
_entity.type
_entity.pdbx_description
1 polymer ?
#
loop_
_entity_poly.entity_id
_entity_poly.type
_entity_poly.pdbx_seq_one_letter_code
_entity_poly.pdbx_strand_id
1 'polypeptide(L)'
;MKKIALVFSFLTLVVSGVFFAPQAHAANEVIRITSPLNQSFTGEFRDESLTQLLLPSGELGQLVFRSMSRERTWVIDPGLIDAITAMTSDYKVLGDEEPTGGDVALSWLDRLKAVTAGNKVISLPYGNPDIKLAKTLAPSELALYLSFGKTRLESLLGRTVTSDTSHSWSIGKSRLSFTERKTYGENRRALTRLSRVVTSEELTYLRARLGQLLSPNLDRESREFFTLSATEAVNEVVNKLRINSGKYQVTTSSVKLPVTVINDFDTEVTVNVSMIPINSRMVVESFKDVVIAPNSKIQLEMGVEVIAPGESVVSAYITDKGGVEVVPKALLTLNSSVIDVRVAWFTTGAAILLLLAGVAQSVRRVRKKSK
;
A
#
# COMPACT_ATOMS: atom_id res chain seq x y z
N MET A 1 -22.33 46.06 -98.34
CA MET A 1 -21.73 46.84 -97.25
C MET A 1 -21.84 46.06 -95.95
N LYS A 2 -20.72 45.90 -95.22
CA LYS A 2 -20.56 45.48 -93.80
C LYS A 2 -21.12 44.09 -93.40
N LYS A 3 -20.28 43.05 -93.33
CA LYS A 3 -19.34 42.61 -92.25
C LYS A 3 -20.00 41.70 -91.19
N ILE A 4 -19.39 40.52 -91.09
CA ILE A 4 -19.56 39.39 -90.16
C ILE A 4 -19.38 39.82 -88.69
N ALA A 5 -20.17 39.24 -87.78
CA ALA A 5 -19.75 38.98 -86.41
C ALA A 5 -20.52 37.77 -85.83
N LEU A 6 -19.73 36.77 -85.41
CA LEU A 6 -20.12 35.52 -84.77
C LEU A 6 -20.03 35.75 -83.25
N VAL A 7 -21.07 35.41 -82.48
CA VAL A 7 -21.02 35.40 -81.01
C VAL A 7 -21.64 34.11 -80.50
N PHE A 8 -20.76 33.22 -80.03
CA PHE A 8 -21.11 32.14 -79.10
C PHE A 8 -21.30 32.76 -77.72
N SER A 9 -22.37 32.43 -77.02
CA SER A 9 -22.38 32.57 -75.56
C SER A 9 -23.14 31.45 -74.88
N PHE A 10 -22.54 31.03 -73.78
CA PHE A 10 -22.57 29.73 -73.14
C PHE A 10 -23.73 29.66 -72.14
N LEU A 11 -24.48 28.56 -72.16
CA LEU A 11 -25.55 28.25 -71.22
C LEU A 11 -24.93 27.90 -69.86
N THR A 12 -25.07 28.76 -68.84
CA THR A 12 -24.68 28.45 -67.45
C THR A 12 -25.91 28.02 -66.63
N LEU A 13 -25.96 26.73 -66.34
CA LEU A 13 -26.87 26.09 -65.40
C LEU A 13 -26.50 26.51 -63.96
N VAL A 14 -27.32 27.32 -63.31
CA VAL A 14 -27.16 27.67 -61.89
C VAL A 14 -27.71 26.54 -61.02
N VAL A 15 -26.82 25.66 -60.56
CA VAL A 15 -27.11 24.68 -59.51
C VAL A 15 -27.06 25.42 -58.17
N SER A 16 -28.21 25.68 -57.56
CA SER A 16 -28.29 26.18 -56.18
C SER A 16 -27.89 25.07 -55.21
N GLY A 17 -26.62 25.06 -54.81
CA GLY A 17 -26.12 24.25 -53.72
C GLY A 17 -26.57 24.85 -52.38
N VAL A 18 -27.54 24.19 -51.72
CA VAL A 18 -27.81 24.41 -50.30
C VAL A 18 -26.63 23.83 -49.53
N PHE A 19 -25.66 24.67 -49.19
CA PHE A 19 -24.60 24.33 -48.28
C PHE A 19 -25.21 24.14 -46.88
N PHE A 20 -25.39 22.89 -46.46
CA PHE A 20 -25.47 22.58 -45.03
C PHE A 20 -24.11 22.91 -44.43
N ALA A 21 -23.99 24.09 -43.81
CA ALA A 21 -22.83 24.40 -42.99
C ALA A 21 -22.73 23.32 -41.89
N PRO A 22 -21.55 22.70 -41.67
CA PRO A 22 -21.37 21.82 -40.54
C PRO A 22 -21.66 22.64 -39.27
N GLN A 23 -22.59 22.15 -38.44
CA GLN A 23 -22.82 22.73 -37.12
C GLN A 23 -21.51 22.66 -36.33
N ALA A 24 -20.85 23.80 -36.19
CA ALA A 24 -19.72 23.96 -35.29
C ALA A 24 -20.23 23.73 -33.86
N HIS A 25 -20.01 22.51 -33.34
CA HIS A 25 -20.15 22.25 -31.92
C HIS A 25 -19.07 23.06 -31.21
N ALA A 26 -19.46 24.10 -30.47
CA ALA A 26 -18.55 24.83 -29.61
C ALA A 26 -17.85 23.82 -28.66
N ALA A 27 -16.53 23.90 -28.54
CA ALA A 27 -15.78 23.01 -27.66
C ALA A 27 -16.29 23.17 -26.22
N ASN A 28 -16.82 22.09 -25.63
CA ASN A 28 -17.27 22.08 -24.24
C ASN A 28 -16.11 22.52 -23.32
N GLU A 29 -16.39 23.46 -22.41
CA GLU A 29 -15.41 23.94 -21.45
C GLU A 29 -15.02 22.80 -20.50
N VAL A 30 -13.72 22.62 -20.27
CA VAL A 30 -13.20 21.58 -19.36
C VAL A 30 -12.90 22.20 -18.02
N ILE A 31 -13.59 21.75 -16.97
CA ILE A 31 -13.35 22.15 -15.58
C ILE A 31 -12.59 21.06 -14.87
N ARG A 32 -11.46 21.41 -14.25
CA ARG A 32 -10.60 20.48 -13.52
C ARG A 32 -10.72 20.73 -12.02
N ILE A 33 -11.11 19.69 -11.29
CA ILE A 33 -11.20 19.70 -9.84
C ILE A 33 -10.06 18.84 -9.32
N THR A 34 -8.93 19.50 -9.07
CA THR A 34 -7.69 18.89 -8.56
C THR A 34 -7.02 19.85 -7.60
N SER A 35 -6.30 19.35 -6.62
CA SER A 35 -5.54 20.15 -5.64
C SER A 35 -4.30 19.36 -5.22
N PRO A 36 -3.27 19.98 -4.62
CA PRO A 36 -2.27 19.26 -3.86
C PRO A 36 -2.90 18.36 -2.78
N LEU A 37 -2.13 17.38 -2.31
CA LEU A 37 -2.56 16.53 -1.20
C LEU A 37 -2.61 17.37 0.08
N ASN A 38 -3.68 17.25 0.86
CA ASN A 38 -3.91 18.06 2.08
C ASN A 38 -3.95 17.20 3.35
N GLN A 39 -4.19 15.89 3.21
CA GLN A 39 -4.39 14.96 4.32
C GLN A 39 -3.25 13.93 4.37
N SER A 40 -2.71 13.72 5.57
CA SER A 40 -1.74 12.68 5.89
C SER A 40 -2.32 11.29 5.57
N PHE A 41 -1.45 10.29 5.43
CA PHE A 41 -1.88 8.92 5.21
C PHE A 41 -2.50 8.27 6.46
N THR A 42 -2.29 8.86 7.64
CA THR A 42 -2.86 8.46 8.93
C THR A 42 -4.21 9.14 9.23
N GLY A 43 -4.58 10.20 8.49
CA GLY A 43 -5.93 10.77 8.48
C GLY A 43 -6.05 12.23 8.94
N GLU A 44 -4.99 12.81 9.49
CA GLU A 44 -4.95 14.22 9.88
C GLU A 44 -4.70 15.14 8.68
N PHE A 45 -5.32 16.32 8.68
CA PHE A 45 -5.06 17.37 7.72
C PHE A 45 -3.79 18.13 8.11
N ARG A 46 -2.97 18.48 7.10
CA ARG A 46 -1.73 19.21 7.33
C ARG A 46 -1.98 20.61 7.92
N ASP A 47 -3.03 21.27 7.42
CA ASP A 47 -3.44 22.62 7.76
C ASP A 47 -4.89 22.85 7.24
N GLU A 48 -5.44 24.02 7.54
CA GLU A 48 -6.76 24.49 7.08
C GLU A 48 -6.75 25.15 5.69
N SER A 49 -5.67 25.03 4.89
CA SER A 49 -5.60 25.70 3.58
C SER A 49 -6.66 25.19 2.60
N LEU A 50 -7.07 23.92 2.71
CA LEU A 50 -8.15 23.37 1.89
C LEU A 50 -9.47 24.12 2.12
N THR A 51 -9.77 24.50 3.37
CA THR A 51 -10.96 25.31 3.70
C THR A 51 -10.98 26.61 2.88
N GLN A 52 -9.84 27.29 2.76
CA GLN A 52 -9.73 28.54 1.98
C GLN A 52 -9.95 28.33 0.48
N LEU A 53 -9.56 27.17 -0.06
CA LEU A 53 -9.80 26.84 -1.47
C LEU A 53 -11.28 26.60 -1.78
N LEU A 54 -12.03 26.07 -0.81
CA LEU A 54 -13.44 25.68 -0.95
C LEU A 54 -14.42 26.85 -0.78
N LEU A 55 -14.02 27.93 -0.10
CA LEU A 55 -14.83 29.15 0.01
C LEU A 55 -15.27 29.65 -1.38
N PRO A 56 -16.44 30.32 -1.52
CA PRO A 56 -16.91 30.82 -2.82
C PRO A 56 -15.91 31.70 -3.57
N SER A 57 -15.06 32.42 -2.84
CA SER A 57 -13.95 33.23 -3.36
C SER A 57 -12.66 32.45 -3.63
N GLY A 58 -12.52 31.25 -3.05
CA GLY A 58 -11.38 30.36 -3.21
C GLY A 58 -11.31 29.72 -4.60
N GLU A 59 -10.14 29.17 -4.95
CA GLU A 59 -9.88 28.63 -6.28
C GLU A 59 -10.88 27.54 -6.68
N LEU A 60 -11.14 26.56 -5.80
CA LEU A 60 -12.09 25.47 -6.05
C LEU A 60 -13.54 25.96 -5.93
N GLY A 61 -13.82 26.90 -5.03
CA GLY A 61 -15.15 27.47 -4.89
C GLY A 61 -15.59 28.24 -6.13
N GLN A 62 -14.70 29.02 -6.75
CA GLN A 62 -14.98 29.74 -7.99
C GLN A 62 -15.40 28.80 -9.14
N LEU A 63 -14.91 27.56 -9.15
CA LEU A 63 -15.26 26.58 -10.19
C LEU A 63 -16.71 26.07 -10.05
N VAL A 64 -17.23 25.96 -8.82
CA VAL A 64 -18.56 25.38 -8.55
C VAL A 64 -19.64 26.43 -8.26
N PHE A 65 -19.30 27.55 -7.61
CA PHE A 65 -20.27 28.58 -7.20
C PHE A 65 -20.61 29.60 -8.29
N ARG A 66 -19.79 29.76 -9.33
CA ARG A 66 -20.11 30.62 -10.46
C ARG A 66 -21.35 30.10 -11.21
N SER A 67 -22.22 31.01 -11.64
CA SER A 67 -23.34 30.69 -12.54
C SER A 67 -22.78 30.30 -13.92
N MET A 68 -23.27 29.21 -14.49
CA MET A 68 -22.73 28.62 -15.73
C MET A 68 -23.84 28.48 -16.76
N SER A 69 -23.66 29.06 -17.95
CA SER A 69 -24.65 29.08 -19.04
C SER A 69 -24.40 28.08 -20.17
N ARG A 70 -23.34 27.25 -20.07
CA ARG A 70 -22.92 26.31 -21.12
C ARG A 70 -22.63 24.93 -20.56
N GLU A 71 -22.81 23.90 -21.39
CA GLU A 71 -22.40 22.53 -21.09
C GLU A 71 -20.88 22.41 -20.88
N ARG A 72 -20.48 21.58 -19.92
CA ARG A 72 -19.08 21.40 -19.51
C ARG A 72 -18.71 19.93 -19.37
N THR A 73 -17.42 19.65 -19.48
CA THR A 73 -16.83 18.38 -19.06
C THR A 73 -16.07 18.60 -17.76
N TRP A 74 -16.50 17.91 -16.70
CA TRP A 74 -15.84 17.95 -15.39
C TRP A 74 -14.81 16.84 -15.32
N VAL A 75 -13.59 17.17 -14.92
CA VAL A 75 -12.49 16.24 -14.74
C VAL A 75 -12.10 16.32 -13.28
N ILE A 76 -12.41 15.28 -12.52
CA ILE A 76 -12.39 15.33 -11.05
C ILE A 76 -11.39 14.31 -10.52
N ASP A 77 -10.52 14.74 -9.60
CA ASP A 77 -9.70 13.84 -8.78
C ASP A 77 -10.55 13.28 -7.62
N PRO A 78 -10.83 11.97 -7.61
CA PRO A 78 -11.60 11.36 -6.52
C PRO A 78 -10.92 11.51 -5.16
N GLY A 79 -9.58 11.53 -5.11
CA GLY A 79 -8.84 11.67 -3.86
C GLY A 79 -9.00 13.05 -3.21
N LEU A 80 -9.27 14.09 -4.01
CA LEU A 80 -9.64 15.40 -3.50
C LEU A 80 -11.06 15.39 -2.92
N ILE A 81 -12.01 14.74 -3.61
CA ILE A 81 -13.39 14.66 -3.11
C ILE A 81 -13.46 13.84 -1.82
N ASP A 82 -12.63 12.82 -1.67
CA ASP A 82 -12.48 12.08 -0.41
C ASP A 82 -11.97 12.96 0.73
N ALA A 83 -10.94 13.77 0.50
CA ALA A 83 -10.45 14.71 1.50
C ALA A 83 -11.55 15.73 1.90
N ILE A 84 -12.26 16.31 0.94
CA ILE A 84 -13.36 17.26 1.22
C ILE A 84 -14.49 16.55 1.98
N THR A 85 -14.78 15.29 1.64
CA THR A 85 -15.79 14.49 2.36
C THR A 85 -15.37 14.21 3.80
N ALA A 86 -14.09 13.91 4.04
CA ALA A 86 -13.57 13.71 5.39
C ALA A 86 -13.73 14.97 6.27
N MET A 87 -13.63 16.18 5.69
CA MET A 87 -13.87 17.43 6.42
C MET A 87 -15.32 17.59 6.91
N THR A 88 -16.29 16.86 6.33
CA THR A 88 -17.69 16.92 6.77
C THR A 88 -17.99 16.10 8.04
N SER A 89 -16.98 15.39 8.55
CA SER A 89 -17.03 14.62 9.80
C SER A 89 -16.08 15.22 10.83
N ASP A 90 -15.92 14.58 12.00
CA ASP A 90 -14.96 15.01 13.04
C ASP A 90 -13.51 14.80 12.59
N TYR A 91 -13.01 15.67 11.71
CA TYR A 91 -11.66 15.64 11.19
C TYR A 91 -10.67 16.36 12.13
N LYS A 92 -9.39 16.02 11.99
CA LYS A 92 -8.31 16.59 12.80
C LYS A 92 -7.31 17.33 11.93
N VAL A 93 -6.73 18.39 12.47
CA VAL A 93 -5.62 19.13 11.87
C VAL A 93 -4.37 18.88 12.72
N LEU A 94 -3.20 18.83 12.08
CA LEU A 94 -1.93 18.71 12.78
C LEU A 94 -1.67 19.95 13.66
N GLY A 95 -1.10 19.74 14.84
CA GLY A 95 -0.62 20.84 15.70
C GLY A 95 -1.68 21.49 16.59
N ASP A 96 -2.70 20.73 17.03
CA ASP A 96 -3.78 21.16 17.93
C ASP A 96 -4.61 22.35 17.41
N GLU A 97 -4.60 22.59 16.09
CA GLU A 97 -5.48 23.57 15.43
C GLU A 97 -6.93 23.07 15.40
N GLU A 98 -7.89 23.95 15.69
CA GLU A 98 -9.31 23.61 15.66
C GLU A 98 -9.83 23.51 14.21
N PRO A 99 -10.53 22.43 13.84
CA PRO A 99 -11.11 22.27 12.51
C PRO A 99 -12.28 23.24 12.29
N THR A 100 -12.25 24.03 11.21
CA THR A 100 -13.28 25.05 10.92
C THR A 100 -13.99 24.88 9.57
N GLY A 101 -13.52 23.94 8.74
CA GLY A 101 -13.93 23.80 7.36
C GLY A 101 -15.16 22.92 7.09
N GLY A 102 -15.76 22.31 8.11
CA GLY A 102 -16.83 21.31 7.91
C GLY A 102 -18.05 21.81 7.14
N ASP A 103 -18.61 22.95 7.55
CA ASP A 103 -19.76 23.57 6.87
C ASP A 103 -19.40 24.05 5.46
N VAL A 104 -18.16 24.55 5.27
CA VAL A 104 -17.66 24.99 3.96
C VAL A 104 -17.55 23.79 3.01
N ALA A 105 -17.02 22.67 3.50
CA ALA A 105 -16.89 21.43 2.74
C ALA A 105 -18.26 20.86 2.35
N LEU A 106 -19.21 20.83 3.28
CA LEU A 106 -20.57 20.36 3.00
C LEU A 106 -21.25 21.21 1.91
N SER A 107 -21.23 22.54 2.07
CA SER A 107 -21.78 23.48 1.09
C SER A 107 -21.13 23.34 -0.28
N TRP A 108 -19.81 23.16 -0.33
CA TRP A 108 -19.07 22.97 -1.57
C TRP A 108 -19.43 21.64 -2.26
N LEU A 109 -19.56 20.54 -1.52
CA LEU A 109 -19.95 19.23 -2.07
C LEU A 109 -21.36 19.23 -2.64
N ASP A 110 -22.32 19.85 -1.94
CA ASP A 110 -23.69 20.02 -2.42
C ASP A 110 -23.70 20.83 -3.72
N ARG A 111 -22.90 21.90 -3.77
CA ARG A 111 -22.76 22.70 -4.98
C ARG A 111 -22.15 21.91 -6.12
N LEU A 112 -21.09 21.13 -5.87
CA LEU A 112 -20.46 20.26 -6.88
C LEU A 112 -21.49 19.27 -7.47
N LYS A 113 -22.27 18.60 -6.62
CA LYS A 113 -23.33 17.66 -7.06
C LYS A 113 -24.35 18.37 -7.95
N ALA A 114 -24.83 19.55 -7.54
CA ALA A 114 -25.80 20.32 -8.30
C ALA A 114 -25.28 20.74 -9.68
N VAL A 115 -24.07 21.29 -9.76
CA VAL A 115 -23.52 21.79 -11.04
C VAL A 115 -23.04 20.69 -11.97
N THR A 116 -22.71 19.51 -11.43
CA THR A 116 -22.30 18.37 -12.26
C THR A 116 -23.47 17.57 -12.79
N ALA A 117 -24.65 17.58 -12.15
CA ALA A 117 -25.79 16.69 -12.41
C ALA A 117 -26.12 16.42 -13.90
N GLY A 118 -26.19 17.46 -14.73
CA GLY A 118 -26.47 17.34 -16.18
C GLY A 118 -25.24 17.23 -17.09
N ASN A 119 -24.03 17.32 -16.53
CA ASN A 119 -22.79 17.39 -17.28
C ASN A 119 -22.05 16.04 -17.36
N LYS A 120 -21.12 15.94 -18.31
CA LYS A 120 -20.18 14.83 -18.40
C LYS A 120 -19.15 14.92 -17.28
N VAL A 121 -18.95 13.84 -16.54
CA VAL A 121 -17.96 13.72 -15.46
C VAL A 121 -16.94 12.64 -15.81
N ILE A 122 -15.68 13.03 -15.83
CA ILE A 122 -14.51 12.17 -15.98
C ILE A 122 -13.84 12.01 -14.61
N SER A 123 -13.73 10.78 -14.13
CA SER A 123 -12.89 10.42 -13.01
C SER A 123 -11.44 10.31 -13.46
N LEU A 124 -10.57 11.06 -12.81
CA LEU A 124 -9.12 10.81 -12.87
C LEU A 124 -8.78 9.51 -12.12
N PRO A 125 -7.59 8.91 -12.36
CA PRO A 125 -7.06 7.91 -11.44
C PRO A 125 -6.92 8.53 -10.05
N TYR A 126 -7.17 7.74 -9.01
CA TYR A 126 -7.15 8.19 -7.62
C TYR A 126 -5.84 8.91 -7.27
N GLY A 127 -5.93 10.21 -6.92
CA GLY A 127 -4.78 11.04 -6.57
C GLY A 127 -4.08 11.72 -7.73
N ASN A 128 -4.67 11.71 -8.93
CA ASN A 128 -4.16 12.37 -10.14
C ASN A 128 -2.66 12.10 -10.41
N PRO A 129 -2.23 10.82 -10.48
CA PRO A 129 -0.82 10.47 -10.65
C PRO A 129 -0.28 10.91 -12.01
N ASP A 130 1.00 11.28 -12.08
CA ASP A 130 1.74 11.36 -13.36
C ASP A 130 1.71 9.99 -14.04
N ILE A 131 0.94 9.91 -15.13
CA ILE A 131 0.70 8.67 -15.88
C ILE A 131 1.99 8.02 -16.37
N LYS A 132 2.95 8.82 -16.86
CA LYS A 132 4.20 8.28 -17.40
C LYS A 132 5.02 7.66 -16.28
N LEU A 133 5.08 8.34 -15.14
CA LEU A 133 5.77 7.83 -13.96
C LEU A 133 5.06 6.59 -13.38
N ALA A 134 3.74 6.61 -13.26
CA ALA A 134 2.93 5.49 -12.79
C ALA A 134 3.14 4.24 -13.65
N LYS A 135 3.15 4.38 -14.99
CA LYS A 135 3.47 3.26 -15.91
C LYS A 135 4.85 2.67 -15.67
N THR A 136 5.80 3.48 -15.22
CA THR A 136 7.19 3.06 -14.98
C THR A 136 7.35 2.38 -13.62
N LEU A 137 6.77 2.95 -12.56
CA LEU A 137 6.96 2.49 -11.18
C LEU A 137 5.92 1.45 -10.73
N ALA A 138 4.71 1.51 -11.29
CA ALA A 138 3.54 0.80 -10.81
C ALA A 138 2.54 0.45 -11.93
N PRO A 139 2.97 -0.25 -13.00
CA PRO A 139 2.10 -0.56 -14.14
C PRO A 139 0.84 -1.34 -13.73
N SER A 140 0.94 -2.24 -12.74
CA SER A 140 -0.20 -2.99 -12.20
C SER A 140 -1.11 -2.16 -11.30
N GLU A 141 -0.59 -1.17 -10.57
CA GLU A 141 -1.41 -0.32 -9.70
C GLU A 141 -2.15 0.77 -10.48
N LEU A 142 -1.67 1.17 -11.67
CA LEU A 142 -2.37 2.18 -12.46
C LEU A 142 -3.82 1.74 -12.78
N ALA A 143 -4.03 0.45 -13.06
CA ALA A 143 -5.36 -0.10 -13.24
C ALA A 143 -6.21 -0.04 -11.95
N LEU A 144 -5.58 -0.26 -10.78
CA LEU A 144 -6.22 -0.07 -9.48
C LEU A 144 -6.62 1.39 -9.28
N TYR A 145 -5.74 2.36 -9.55
CA TYR A 145 -6.03 3.79 -9.37
C TYR A 145 -7.20 4.26 -10.24
N LEU A 146 -7.30 3.76 -11.48
CA LEU A 146 -8.39 4.06 -12.39
C LEU A 146 -9.72 3.44 -11.94
N SER A 147 -9.72 2.15 -11.59
CA SER A 147 -10.93 1.44 -11.18
C SER A 147 -11.44 1.89 -9.82
N PHE A 148 -10.54 1.99 -8.82
CA PHE A 148 -10.84 2.52 -7.50
C PHE A 148 -11.34 3.96 -7.58
N GLY A 149 -10.63 4.83 -8.31
CA GLY A 149 -11.01 6.23 -8.48
C GLY A 149 -12.41 6.39 -9.07
N LYS A 150 -12.73 5.62 -10.13
CA LYS A 150 -14.06 5.62 -10.73
C LYS A 150 -15.13 5.23 -9.72
N THR A 151 -15.02 4.03 -9.13
CA THR A 151 -16.03 3.51 -8.19
C THR A 151 -16.22 4.46 -7.01
N ARG A 152 -15.12 5.01 -6.49
CA ARG A 152 -15.16 5.94 -5.37
C ARG A 152 -15.87 7.24 -5.74
N LEU A 153 -15.55 7.84 -6.89
CA LEU A 153 -16.22 9.06 -7.34
C LEU A 153 -17.71 8.84 -7.63
N GLU A 154 -18.08 7.69 -8.19
CA GLU A 154 -19.49 7.33 -8.39
C GLU A 154 -20.26 7.27 -7.08
N SER A 155 -19.65 6.65 -6.06
CA SER A 155 -20.20 6.60 -4.70
C SER A 155 -20.33 7.99 -4.08
N LEU A 156 -19.31 8.85 -4.20
CA LEU A 156 -19.30 10.19 -3.59
C LEU A 156 -20.31 11.14 -4.24
N LEU A 157 -20.49 11.04 -5.57
CA LEU A 157 -21.43 11.89 -6.31
C LEU A 157 -22.84 11.30 -6.42
N GLY A 158 -23.03 10.02 -6.11
CA GLY A 158 -24.32 9.33 -6.25
C GLY A 158 -24.79 9.17 -7.70
N ARG A 159 -23.84 9.03 -8.65
CA ARG A 159 -24.12 8.91 -10.09
C ARG A 159 -23.00 8.23 -10.84
N THR A 160 -23.27 7.76 -12.06
CA THR A 160 -22.24 7.18 -12.93
C THR A 160 -21.28 8.24 -13.48
N VAL A 161 -20.01 7.86 -13.65
CA VAL A 161 -18.95 8.69 -14.25
C VAL A 161 -18.14 7.89 -15.27
N THR A 162 -17.39 8.58 -16.12
CA THR A 162 -16.45 7.95 -17.07
C THR A 162 -15.04 7.92 -16.48
N SER A 163 -14.35 6.79 -16.53
CA SER A 163 -12.94 6.72 -16.11
C SER A 163 -11.99 7.19 -17.22
N ASP A 164 -10.87 7.82 -16.88
CA ASP A 164 -9.79 8.21 -17.82
C ASP A 164 -8.97 7.00 -18.32
N THR A 165 -9.62 6.05 -19.00
CA THR A 165 -8.93 4.86 -19.54
C THR A 165 -8.01 5.19 -20.72
N SER A 166 -8.23 6.33 -21.38
CA SER A 166 -7.32 6.87 -22.41
C SER A 166 -6.05 7.49 -21.83
N HIS A 167 -5.99 7.71 -20.51
CA HIS A 167 -4.89 8.36 -19.80
C HIS A 167 -4.56 9.75 -20.38
N SER A 168 -5.58 10.48 -20.79
CA SER A 168 -5.48 11.78 -21.45
C SER A 168 -5.85 12.95 -20.55
N TRP A 169 -6.51 12.66 -19.42
CA TRP A 169 -7.05 13.70 -18.53
C TRP A 169 -6.12 13.99 -17.36
N SER A 170 -5.41 13.01 -16.80
CA SER A 170 -4.32 13.30 -15.86
C SER A 170 -3.14 13.96 -16.59
N ILE A 171 -2.79 15.17 -16.18
CA ILE A 171 -1.77 16.00 -16.83
C ILE A 171 -0.74 16.49 -15.83
N GLY A 172 0.50 16.64 -16.29
CA GLY A 172 1.62 17.16 -15.50
C GLY A 172 2.77 16.17 -15.39
N LYS A 173 3.88 16.62 -14.81
CA LYS A 173 5.06 15.81 -14.54
C LYS A 173 5.38 15.82 -13.06
N SER A 174 5.44 14.64 -12.45
CA SER A 174 5.84 14.49 -11.06
C SER A 174 7.30 14.85 -10.87
N ARG A 175 7.60 15.52 -9.76
CA ARG A 175 8.93 15.98 -9.37
C ARG A 175 9.58 15.11 -8.30
N LEU A 176 9.11 13.87 -8.12
CA LEU A 176 9.69 12.94 -7.17
C LEU A 176 11.18 12.73 -7.43
N SER A 177 11.98 12.88 -6.38
CA SER A 177 13.39 12.54 -6.32
C SER A 177 13.61 11.03 -6.44
N PHE A 178 14.86 10.62 -6.64
CA PHE A 178 15.20 9.19 -6.68
C PHE A 178 14.81 8.46 -5.39
N THR A 179 15.08 9.07 -4.24
CA THR A 179 14.76 8.51 -2.92
C THR A 179 13.25 8.35 -2.74
N GLU A 180 12.46 9.38 -3.05
CA GLU A 180 11.00 9.32 -2.93
C GLU A 180 10.39 8.25 -3.85
N ARG A 181 10.92 8.09 -5.09
CA ARG A 181 10.50 7.01 -5.99
C ARG A 181 10.85 5.62 -5.45
N LYS A 182 12.01 5.48 -4.81
CA LYS A 182 12.42 4.22 -4.17
C LYS A 182 11.48 3.86 -3.01
N THR A 183 11.22 4.82 -2.12
CA THR A 183 10.31 4.66 -0.97
C THR A 183 8.88 4.32 -1.42
N TYR A 184 8.34 5.04 -2.41
CA TYR A 184 7.06 4.69 -3.03
C TYR A 184 7.05 3.24 -3.53
N GLY A 185 8.11 2.81 -4.22
CA GLY A 185 8.24 1.44 -4.71
C GLY A 185 8.30 0.39 -3.61
N GLU A 186 8.95 0.68 -2.49
CA GLU A 186 9.02 -0.19 -1.30
C GLU A 186 7.64 -0.33 -0.65
N ASN A 187 6.99 0.80 -0.37
CA ASN A 187 5.65 0.85 0.21
C ASN A 187 4.63 0.10 -0.66
N ARG A 188 4.62 0.37 -1.96
CA ARG A 188 3.75 -0.32 -2.93
C ARG A 188 3.99 -1.83 -2.92
N ARG A 189 5.25 -2.28 -2.94
CA ARG A 189 5.59 -3.71 -2.93
C ARG A 189 5.13 -4.39 -1.64
N ALA A 190 5.28 -3.73 -0.49
CA ALA A 190 4.82 -4.25 0.79
C ALA A 190 3.30 -4.50 0.77
N LEU A 191 2.51 -3.51 0.36
CA LEU A 191 1.05 -3.67 0.27
C LEU A 191 0.62 -4.68 -0.81
N THR A 192 1.33 -4.75 -1.94
CA THR A 192 1.06 -5.74 -2.99
C THR A 192 1.28 -7.16 -2.47
N ARG A 193 2.37 -7.38 -1.72
CA ARG A 193 2.67 -8.67 -1.10
C ARG A 193 1.63 -9.06 -0.06
N LEU A 194 1.25 -8.12 0.80
CA LEU A 194 0.19 -8.33 1.80
C LEU A 194 -1.16 -8.68 1.14
N SER A 195 -1.51 -8.03 0.03
CA SER A 195 -2.77 -8.27 -0.70
C SER A 195 -2.89 -9.66 -1.33
N ARG A 196 -1.83 -10.48 -1.27
CA ARG A 196 -1.86 -11.88 -1.72
C ARG A 196 -2.60 -12.78 -0.73
N VAL A 197 -2.70 -12.37 0.54
CA VAL A 197 -3.31 -13.17 1.62
C VAL A 197 -4.37 -12.41 2.42
N VAL A 198 -4.42 -11.08 2.30
CA VAL A 198 -5.41 -10.22 2.97
C VAL A 198 -6.29 -9.52 1.94
N THR A 199 -7.61 -9.55 2.14
CA THR A 199 -8.60 -8.84 1.31
C THR A 199 -9.46 -7.93 2.19
N SER A 200 -8.94 -6.77 2.57
CA SER A 200 -9.64 -5.78 3.39
C SER A 200 -9.87 -4.45 2.63
N GLU A 201 -10.91 -3.70 2.98
CA GLU A 201 -11.16 -2.37 2.41
C GLU A 201 -10.02 -1.40 2.71
N GLU A 202 -9.53 -1.38 3.95
CA GLU A 202 -8.42 -0.52 4.38
C GLU A 202 -7.15 -0.72 3.53
N LEU A 203 -6.74 -1.98 3.30
CA LEU A 203 -5.60 -2.29 2.44
C LEU A 203 -5.82 -1.79 0.99
N THR A 204 -7.02 -1.98 0.46
CA THR A 204 -7.36 -1.56 -0.90
C THR A 204 -7.33 -0.04 -1.03
N TYR A 205 -7.89 0.64 -0.03
CA TYR A 205 -7.88 2.09 0.08
C TYR A 205 -6.45 2.63 0.19
N LEU A 206 -5.63 2.10 1.11
CA LEU A 206 -4.25 2.56 1.29
C LEU A 206 -3.40 2.35 0.02
N ARG A 207 -3.59 1.22 -0.68
CA ARG A 207 -2.96 0.98 -1.98
C ARG A 207 -3.33 2.06 -3.00
N ALA A 208 -4.62 2.38 -3.11
CA ALA A 208 -5.10 3.43 -4.01
C ALA A 208 -4.54 4.80 -3.62
N ARG A 209 -4.50 5.13 -2.33
CA ARG A 209 -3.93 6.40 -1.82
C ARG A 209 -2.47 6.60 -2.18
N LEU A 210 -1.66 5.55 -2.31
CA LEU A 210 -0.28 5.70 -2.78
C LEU A 210 -0.18 6.39 -4.16
N GLY A 211 -1.23 6.33 -4.98
CA GLY A 211 -1.32 7.08 -6.24
C GLY A 211 -1.18 8.60 -6.08
N GLN A 212 -1.62 9.15 -4.94
CA GLN A 212 -1.51 10.57 -4.61
C GLN A 212 -0.04 11.05 -4.56
N LEU A 213 0.90 10.20 -4.16
CA LEU A 213 2.33 10.54 -4.11
C LEU A 213 2.94 10.77 -5.49
N LEU A 214 2.34 10.19 -6.53
CA LEU A 214 2.78 10.36 -7.92
C LEU A 214 2.22 11.65 -8.54
N SER A 215 1.42 12.43 -7.82
CA SER A 215 0.79 13.64 -8.33
C SER A 215 1.83 14.69 -8.77
N PRO A 216 1.61 15.38 -9.90
CA PRO A 216 2.44 16.50 -10.33
C PRO A 216 2.24 17.77 -9.50
N ASN A 217 1.21 17.82 -8.66
CA ASN A 217 0.84 19.01 -7.89
C ASN A 217 1.59 19.13 -6.55
N LEU A 218 2.48 18.20 -6.22
CA LEU A 218 3.23 18.22 -4.97
C LEU A 218 4.52 19.05 -5.08
N ASP A 219 4.60 20.12 -4.28
CA ASP A 219 5.84 20.86 -4.04
C ASP A 219 6.86 20.00 -3.27
N ARG A 220 8.06 20.55 -3.02
CA ARG A 220 9.14 19.79 -2.39
C ARG A 220 8.81 19.37 -0.95
N GLU A 221 8.35 20.29 -0.12
CA GLU A 221 8.06 20.02 1.28
C GLU A 221 6.90 19.03 1.41
N SER A 222 5.86 19.20 0.59
CA SER A 222 4.72 18.29 0.52
C SER A 222 5.16 16.87 0.12
N ARG A 223 6.05 16.71 -0.87
CA ARG A 223 6.55 15.36 -1.24
C ARG A 223 7.32 14.70 -0.10
N GLU A 224 8.18 15.45 0.58
CA GLU A 224 8.95 14.94 1.73
C GLU A 224 8.00 14.51 2.86
N PHE A 225 7.05 15.36 3.23
CA PHE A 225 6.05 15.10 4.27
C PHE A 225 5.17 13.88 3.97
N PHE A 226 4.51 13.85 2.81
CA PHE A 226 3.57 12.77 2.48
C PHE A 226 4.28 11.43 2.19
N THR A 227 5.53 11.44 1.74
CA THR A 227 6.32 10.21 1.60
C THR A 227 6.59 9.57 2.96
N LEU A 228 6.89 10.38 3.98
CA LEU A 228 7.08 9.90 5.36
C LEU A 228 5.78 9.37 5.94
N SER A 229 4.71 10.17 5.88
CA SER A 229 3.38 9.76 6.39
C SER A 229 2.85 8.50 5.70
N ALA A 230 3.05 8.34 4.38
CA ALA A 230 2.68 7.12 3.68
C ALA A 230 3.46 5.89 4.16
N THR A 231 4.74 6.07 4.50
CA THR A 231 5.58 4.99 5.03
C THR A 231 5.10 4.55 6.42
N GLU A 232 4.72 5.51 7.25
CA GLU A 232 4.13 5.23 8.57
C GLU A 232 2.83 4.43 8.44
N ALA A 233 1.87 4.89 7.64
CA ALA A 233 0.60 4.19 7.43
C ALA A 233 0.78 2.79 6.81
N VAL A 234 1.73 2.63 5.89
CA VAL A 234 2.07 1.32 5.31
C VAL A 234 2.63 0.38 6.37
N ASN A 235 3.54 0.86 7.22
CA ASN A 235 4.09 0.05 8.29
C ASN A 235 3.01 -0.36 9.30
N GLU A 236 2.09 0.54 9.64
CA GLU A 236 0.96 0.22 10.52
C GLU A 236 0.10 -0.91 9.94
N VAL A 237 -0.34 -0.79 8.68
CA VAL A 237 -1.15 -1.82 8.02
C VAL A 237 -0.39 -3.13 7.85
N VAL A 238 0.88 -3.09 7.42
CA VAL A 238 1.70 -4.30 7.27
C VAL A 238 1.90 -5.02 8.60
N ASN A 239 2.08 -4.28 9.69
CA ASN A 239 2.27 -4.86 11.02
C ASN A 239 1.00 -5.52 11.59
N LYS A 240 -0.19 -5.28 11.04
CA LYS A 240 -1.42 -5.97 11.46
C LYS A 240 -1.35 -7.49 11.26
N LEU A 241 -0.57 -7.95 10.28
CA LEU A 241 -0.22 -9.37 10.13
C LEU A 241 1.25 -9.57 10.49
N ARG A 242 1.53 -10.29 11.58
CA ARG A 242 2.92 -10.47 12.06
C ARG A 242 3.10 -11.73 12.88
N ILE A 243 4.36 -12.14 13.03
CA ILE A 243 4.79 -13.13 14.01
C ILE A 243 5.48 -12.39 15.15
N ASN A 244 5.19 -12.77 16.39
CA ASN A 244 5.92 -12.23 17.54
C ASN A 244 7.37 -12.72 17.52
N SER A 245 8.32 -11.78 17.51
CA SER A 245 9.71 -12.08 17.82
C SER A 245 9.84 -12.56 19.26
N GLY A 246 10.80 -13.43 19.54
CA GLY A 246 10.91 -14.07 20.84
C GLY A 246 12.30 -14.60 21.15
N LYS A 247 12.55 -14.84 22.44
CA LYS A 247 13.76 -15.50 22.94
C LYS A 247 13.34 -16.77 23.69
N TYR A 248 13.95 -17.89 23.36
CA TYR A 248 13.64 -19.19 23.93
C TYR A 248 14.89 -19.85 24.51
N GLN A 249 14.71 -20.52 25.64
CA GLN A 249 15.72 -21.38 26.24
C GLN A 249 15.34 -22.83 25.96
N VAL A 250 16.28 -23.61 25.42
CA VAL A 250 16.09 -25.01 25.08
C VAL A 250 17.02 -25.87 25.93
N THR A 251 16.43 -26.67 26.81
CA THR A 251 17.15 -27.53 27.76
C THR A 251 17.03 -29.01 27.42
N THR A 252 16.24 -29.38 26.42
CA THR A 252 16.02 -30.76 25.96
C THR A 252 16.37 -30.91 24.49
N SER A 253 16.72 -32.12 24.06
CA SER A 253 17.06 -32.43 22.67
C SER A 253 15.88 -32.23 21.70
N SER A 254 14.65 -32.35 22.20
CA SER A 254 13.42 -32.08 21.46
C SER A 254 12.46 -31.30 22.35
N VAL A 255 11.86 -30.24 21.81
CA VAL A 255 10.87 -29.41 22.51
C VAL A 255 9.89 -28.79 21.51
N LYS A 256 8.67 -28.52 21.98
CA LYS A 256 7.69 -27.70 21.25
C LYS A 256 7.67 -26.29 21.84
N LEU A 257 7.98 -25.29 21.03
CA LEU A 257 8.01 -23.89 21.44
C LEU A 257 6.79 -23.15 20.88
N PRO A 258 6.07 -22.35 21.70
CA PRO A 258 4.93 -21.59 21.22
C PRO A 258 5.39 -20.39 20.39
N VAL A 259 4.90 -20.28 19.16
CA VAL A 259 5.12 -19.12 18.27
C VAL A 259 3.77 -18.49 17.96
N THR A 260 3.60 -17.21 18.30
CA THR A 260 2.33 -16.50 18.10
C THR A 260 2.31 -15.81 16.75
N VAL A 261 1.28 -16.10 15.95
CA VAL A 261 0.95 -15.36 14.71
C VAL A 261 -0.30 -14.53 14.97
N ILE A 262 -0.25 -13.26 14.56
CA ILE A 262 -1.27 -12.26 14.86
C ILE A 262 -1.91 -11.78 13.55
N ASN A 263 -3.23 -11.69 13.55
CA ASN A 263 -4.03 -11.08 12.51
C ASN A 263 -4.93 -10.01 13.13
N ASP A 264 -4.54 -8.74 13.00
CA ASP A 264 -5.33 -7.58 13.42
C ASP A 264 -6.20 -7.01 12.27
N PHE A 265 -6.41 -7.78 11.18
CA PHE A 265 -7.41 -7.44 10.16
C PHE A 265 -8.81 -7.94 10.55
N ASP A 266 -9.82 -7.31 9.99
CA ASP A 266 -11.23 -7.69 10.10
C ASP A 266 -11.63 -8.88 9.21
N THR A 267 -10.68 -9.39 8.41
CA THR A 267 -10.86 -10.55 7.55
C THR A 267 -10.01 -11.74 7.99
N GLU A 268 -10.50 -12.95 7.74
CA GLU A 268 -9.72 -14.17 7.93
C GLU A 268 -8.52 -14.20 6.97
N VAL A 269 -7.38 -14.69 7.46
CA VAL A 269 -6.14 -14.80 6.70
C VAL A 269 -5.64 -16.25 6.72
N THR A 270 -5.31 -16.78 5.54
CA THR A 270 -4.67 -18.10 5.40
C THR A 270 -3.25 -17.95 4.86
N VAL A 271 -2.26 -18.45 5.61
CA VAL A 271 -0.83 -18.27 5.32
C VAL A 271 -0.01 -19.54 5.55
N ASN A 272 1.17 -19.60 4.97
CA ASN A 272 2.22 -20.52 5.37
C ASN A 272 3.20 -19.79 6.31
N VAL A 273 3.84 -20.53 7.22
CA VAL A 273 4.89 -20.00 8.11
C VAL A 273 6.15 -20.81 7.91
N SER A 274 7.14 -20.20 7.23
CA SER A 274 8.44 -20.82 6.95
C SER A 274 9.46 -20.44 8.03
N MET A 275 10.07 -21.45 8.64
CA MET A 275 11.06 -21.30 9.70
C MET A 275 12.44 -21.72 9.19
N ILE A 276 13.38 -20.78 9.17
CA ILE A 276 14.73 -21.02 8.63
C ILE A 276 15.78 -20.67 9.70
N PRO A 277 16.48 -21.67 10.27
CA PRO A 277 17.56 -21.43 11.22
C PRO A 277 18.80 -20.91 10.47
N ILE A 278 19.52 -19.97 11.08
CA ILE A 278 20.73 -19.37 10.50
C ILE A 278 21.93 -20.34 10.48
N ASN A 279 21.88 -21.41 11.27
CA ASN A 279 22.92 -22.43 11.37
C ASN A 279 22.32 -23.83 11.54
N SER A 280 23.15 -24.86 11.40
CA SER A 280 22.76 -26.27 11.50
C SER A 280 22.71 -26.82 12.94
N ARG A 281 22.68 -25.97 13.97
CA ARG A 281 22.63 -26.42 15.38
C ARG A 281 21.24 -26.94 15.77
N MET A 282 20.21 -26.63 14.99
CA MET A 282 18.84 -27.04 15.25
C MET A 282 18.07 -27.24 13.94
N VAL A 283 17.11 -28.16 14.00
CA VAL A 283 16.08 -28.35 12.97
C VAL A 283 14.77 -27.81 13.53
N VAL A 284 14.05 -27.05 12.72
CA VAL A 284 12.77 -26.45 13.11
C VAL A 284 11.71 -26.76 12.06
N GLU A 285 10.50 -27.00 12.53
CA GLU A 285 9.36 -27.28 11.66
C GLU A 285 8.75 -25.98 11.10
N SER A 286 8.20 -26.09 9.88
CA SER A 286 7.44 -25.03 9.23
C SER A 286 5.96 -25.43 9.12
N PHE A 287 5.07 -24.45 9.03
CA PHE A 287 3.62 -24.65 9.03
C PHE A 287 3.03 -24.29 7.67
N LYS A 288 2.01 -25.04 7.26
CA LYS A 288 1.26 -24.79 6.02
C LYS A 288 -0.21 -24.59 6.31
N ASP A 289 -0.86 -23.79 5.48
CA ASP A 289 -2.30 -23.53 5.50
C ASP A 289 -2.80 -23.14 6.92
N VAL A 290 -2.06 -22.26 7.59
CA VAL A 290 -2.41 -21.70 8.90
C VAL A 290 -3.53 -20.69 8.69
N VAL A 291 -4.71 -21.00 9.23
CA VAL A 291 -5.89 -20.12 9.22
C VAL A 291 -5.92 -19.30 10.49
N ILE A 292 -6.06 -17.98 10.35
CA ILE A 292 -6.09 -17.01 11.45
C ILE A 292 -7.36 -16.18 11.31
N ALA A 293 -8.27 -16.31 12.28
CA ALA A 293 -9.54 -15.60 12.28
C ALA A 293 -9.34 -14.06 12.34
N PRO A 294 -10.36 -13.26 11.98
CA PRO A 294 -10.34 -11.82 12.15
C PRO A 294 -9.98 -11.39 13.58
N ASN A 295 -9.18 -10.33 13.74
CA ASN A 295 -8.81 -9.73 15.02
C ASN A 295 -8.38 -10.76 16.07
N SER A 296 -7.59 -11.75 15.65
CA SER A 296 -7.25 -12.91 16.47
C SER A 296 -5.77 -13.27 16.42
N LYS A 297 -5.38 -14.18 17.31
CA LYS A 297 -4.02 -14.67 17.44
C LYS A 297 -4.06 -16.18 17.56
N ILE A 298 -3.13 -16.85 16.91
CA ILE A 298 -2.94 -18.31 17.02
C ILE A 298 -1.56 -18.62 17.55
N GLN A 299 -1.45 -19.62 18.41
CA GLN A 299 -0.17 -20.17 18.86
C GLN A 299 0.14 -21.44 18.06
N LEU A 300 1.26 -21.42 17.35
CA LEU A 300 1.80 -22.57 16.63
C LEU A 300 2.84 -23.26 17.51
N GLU A 301 2.77 -24.58 17.62
CA GLU A 301 3.73 -25.38 18.38
C GLU A 301 4.93 -25.73 17.48
N MET A 302 5.96 -24.89 17.47
CA MET A 302 7.18 -25.11 16.69
C MET A 302 7.99 -26.26 17.30
N GLY A 303 8.01 -27.41 16.62
CA GLY A 303 8.94 -28.50 16.93
C GLY A 303 10.38 -28.05 16.69
N VAL A 304 11.22 -28.22 17.71
CA VAL A 304 12.66 -27.93 17.65
C VAL A 304 13.42 -29.18 18.05
N GLU A 305 14.32 -29.61 17.17
CA GLU A 305 15.30 -30.66 17.45
C GLU A 305 16.70 -30.05 17.53
N VAL A 306 17.37 -30.25 18.66
CA VAL A 306 18.72 -29.71 18.91
C VAL A 306 19.77 -30.72 18.46
N ILE A 307 20.65 -30.27 17.58
CA ILE A 307 21.82 -31.03 17.11
C ILE A 307 23.06 -30.68 17.94
N ALA A 308 23.24 -29.41 18.31
CA ALA A 308 24.38 -28.94 19.08
C ALA A 308 24.02 -27.79 20.05
N PRO A 309 24.69 -27.68 21.20
CA PRO A 309 24.48 -26.56 22.13
C PRO A 309 24.93 -25.22 21.54
N GLY A 310 24.45 -24.13 22.10
CA GLY A 310 24.77 -22.76 21.71
C GLY A 310 23.56 -21.98 21.18
N GLU A 311 23.82 -20.74 20.78
CA GLU A 311 22.81 -19.84 20.25
C GLU A 311 22.55 -20.07 18.75
N SER A 312 21.29 -19.98 18.34
CA SER A 312 20.86 -19.90 16.96
C SER A 312 19.70 -18.92 16.82
N VAL A 313 19.57 -18.33 15.63
CA VAL A 313 18.45 -17.46 15.27
C VAL A 313 17.65 -18.13 14.17
N VAL A 314 16.35 -18.26 14.39
CA VAL A 314 15.39 -18.73 13.39
C VAL A 314 14.70 -17.52 12.79
N SER A 315 14.85 -17.34 11.48
CA SER A 315 14.06 -16.37 10.72
C SER A 315 12.71 -16.99 10.40
N ALA A 316 11.64 -16.35 10.87
CA ALA A 316 10.26 -16.78 10.64
C ALA A 316 9.61 -15.89 9.58
N TYR A 317 9.18 -16.49 8.48
CA TYR A 317 8.55 -15.81 7.35
C TYR A 317 7.09 -16.20 7.25
N ILE A 318 6.20 -15.21 7.13
CA ILE A 318 4.85 -15.48 6.64
C ILE A 318 4.90 -15.45 5.12
N THR A 319 4.41 -16.51 4.48
CA THR A 319 4.37 -16.64 3.02
C THR A 319 2.96 -16.98 2.54
N ASP A 320 2.70 -16.69 1.27
CA ASP A 320 1.50 -17.19 0.60
C ASP A 320 1.63 -18.68 0.22
N LYS A 321 0.61 -19.23 -0.45
CA LYS A 321 0.64 -20.61 -0.95
C LYS A 321 1.76 -20.88 -1.97
N GLY A 322 2.26 -19.85 -2.65
CA GLY A 322 3.36 -19.93 -3.61
C GLY A 322 4.75 -19.72 -3.00
N GLY A 323 4.87 -19.48 -1.69
CA GLY A 323 6.15 -19.26 -1.00
C GLY A 323 6.67 -17.82 -1.08
N VAL A 324 5.87 -16.86 -1.54
CA VAL A 324 6.24 -15.44 -1.58
C VAL A 324 6.03 -14.84 -0.19
N GLU A 325 7.06 -14.17 0.34
CA GLU A 325 6.99 -13.42 1.61
C GLU A 325 5.94 -12.31 1.54
N VAL A 326 5.05 -12.26 2.54
CA VAL A 326 3.94 -11.29 2.58
C VAL A 326 4.20 -10.10 3.49
N VAL A 327 4.91 -10.29 4.60
CA VAL A 327 5.25 -9.27 5.61
C VAL A 327 6.70 -9.45 6.08
N PRO A 328 7.31 -8.44 6.74
CA PRO A 328 8.66 -8.57 7.27
C PRO A 328 8.83 -9.80 8.18
N LYS A 329 9.95 -10.50 8.01
CA LYS A 329 10.31 -11.64 8.87
C LYS A 329 10.41 -11.27 10.35
N ALA A 330 10.02 -12.21 11.21
CA ALA A 330 10.32 -12.16 12.64
C ALA A 330 11.59 -12.94 12.96
N LEU A 331 12.23 -12.59 14.07
CA LEU A 331 13.45 -13.25 14.55
C LEU A 331 13.15 -13.96 15.87
N LEU A 332 13.41 -15.27 15.92
CA LEU A 332 13.30 -16.09 17.11
C LEU A 332 14.71 -16.51 17.54
N THR A 333 15.18 -16.03 18.69
CA THR A 333 16.49 -16.40 19.24
C THR A 333 16.33 -17.61 20.15
N LEU A 334 17.02 -18.70 19.82
CA LEU A 334 16.99 -19.95 20.58
C LEU A 334 18.38 -20.21 21.17
N ASN A 335 18.46 -20.33 22.49
CA ASN A 335 19.69 -20.69 23.18
C ASN A 335 19.57 -22.11 23.74
N SER A 336 20.48 -22.99 23.32
CA SER A 336 20.50 -24.38 23.75
C SER A 336 21.67 -24.68 24.69
N SER A 337 21.37 -25.35 25.81
CA SER A 337 22.37 -25.89 26.74
C SER A 337 22.47 -27.42 26.68
N VAL A 338 21.82 -28.05 25.69
CA VAL A 338 21.72 -29.51 25.60
C VAL A 338 23.09 -30.12 25.27
N ILE A 339 23.54 -31.01 26.14
CA ILE A 339 24.73 -31.84 25.91
C ILE A 339 24.28 -33.16 25.29
N ASP A 340 24.96 -33.61 24.23
CA ASP A 340 24.69 -34.91 23.61
C ASP A 340 24.80 -36.03 24.66
N VAL A 341 23.73 -36.85 24.77
CA VAL A 341 23.65 -37.99 25.69
C VAL A 341 24.83 -38.95 25.48
N ARG A 342 25.29 -39.13 24.24
CA ARG A 342 26.45 -39.98 23.93
C ARG A 342 27.70 -39.42 24.58
N VAL A 343 27.93 -38.11 24.46
CA VAL A 343 29.07 -37.43 25.09
C VAL A 343 29.00 -37.57 26.61
N ALA A 344 27.83 -37.42 27.21
CA ALA A 344 27.64 -37.63 28.64
C ALA A 344 27.98 -39.06 29.08
N TRP A 345 27.58 -40.08 28.31
CA TRP A 345 27.94 -41.48 28.58
C TRP A 345 29.43 -41.74 28.38
N PHE A 346 30.06 -41.18 27.35
CA PHE A 346 31.50 -41.32 27.11
C PHE A 346 32.32 -40.66 28.23
N THR A 347 31.97 -39.45 28.65
CA THR A 347 32.69 -38.75 29.73
C THR A 347 32.48 -39.46 31.07
N THR A 348 31.26 -39.90 31.38
CA THR A 348 30.96 -40.67 32.59
C THR A 348 31.69 -42.01 32.59
N GLY A 349 31.67 -42.75 31.48
CA GLY A 349 32.40 -44.01 31.34
C GLY A 349 33.92 -43.85 31.45
N ALA A 350 34.48 -42.82 30.81
CA ALA A 350 35.91 -42.49 30.92
C ALA A 350 36.29 -42.11 32.36
N ALA A 351 35.46 -41.33 33.06
CA ALA A 351 35.68 -40.97 34.46
C ALA A 351 35.68 -42.21 35.37
N ILE A 352 34.74 -43.13 35.17
CA ILE A 352 34.68 -44.40 35.91
C ILE A 352 35.95 -45.24 35.65
N LEU A 353 36.37 -45.36 34.38
CA LEU A 353 37.59 -46.10 34.03
C LEU A 353 38.85 -45.47 34.65
N LEU A 354 38.96 -44.14 34.66
CA LEU A 354 40.06 -43.43 35.31
C LEU A 354 40.09 -43.66 36.83
N LEU A 355 38.92 -43.65 37.48
CA LEU A 355 38.79 -43.98 38.90
C LEU A 355 39.25 -45.42 39.18
N LEU A 356 38.79 -46.39 38.39
CA LEU A 356 39.20 -47.79 38.51
C LEU A 356 40.71 -47.98 38.29
N ALA A 357 41.28 -47.31 37.28
CA ALA A 357 42.71 -47.33 37.01
C ALA A 357 43.51 -46.74 38.19
N GLY A 358 43.03 -45.65 38.79
CA GLY A 358 43.62 -45.03 39.98
C GLY A 358 43.60 -45.96 41.20
N VAL A 359 42.48 -46.63 41.45
CA VAL A 359 42.35 -47.64 42.52
C VAL A 359 43.31 -48.81 42.27
N ALA A 360 43.35 -49.33 41.05
CA ALA A 360 44.24 -50.43 40.68
C ALA A 360 45.72 -50.06 40.84
N GLN A 361 46.11 -48.85 40.43
CA GLN A 361 47.47 -48.34 40.65
C GLN A 361 47.80 -48.21 42.13
N SER A 362 46.87 -47.72 42.95
CA SER A 362 47.06 -47.58 44.41
C SER A 362 47.28 -48.94 45.08
N VAL A 363 46.44 -49.95 44.78
CA VAL A 363 46.59 -51.33 45.28
C VAL A 363 47.94 -51.93 44.84
N ARG A 364 48.34 -51.73 43.58
CA ARG A 364 49.62 -52.21 43.05
C ARG A 364 50.81 -51.55 43.76
N ARG A 365 50.69 -50.27 44.15
CA ARG A 365 51.71 -49.53 44.89
C ARG A 365 51.86 -50.01 46.33
N VAL A 366 50.75 -50.29 47.01
CA VAL A 366 50.74 -50.84 48.39
C VAL A 366 51.34 -52.25 48.40
N ARG A 367 50.97 -53.11 47.43
CA ARG A 367 51.58 -54.46 47.30
C ARG A 367 53.09 -54.44 47.05
N LYS A 368 53.61 -53.41 46.37
CA LYS A 368 55.06 -53.22 46.15
C LYS A 368 55.82 -52.68 47.37
N LYS A 369 55.15 -52.12 48.37
CA LYS A 369 55.74 -51.67 49.65
C LYS A 369 55.70 -52.73 50.76
N SER A 370 54.91 -53.79 50.57
CA SER A 370 54.73 -54.90 51.51
C SER A 370 55.64 -56.11 51.20
N LYS A 371 56.48 -56.00 50.18
CA LYS A 371 57.65 -56.84 49.92
C LYS A 371 58.87 -55.96 50.16
#